data_AF-E4UPY3-F1
#
_entry.id   AF-E4UPY3-F1
#
_cell.length_a   1.000
_cell.length_b   1.000
_cell.length_c   1.000
_cell.angle_alpha   90.00
_cell.angle_beta   90.00
_cell.angle_gamma   90.00
#
_symmetry.space_group_name_H-M   'P 1'
#
loop_
_entity.id
_entity.type
_entity.pdbx_description
1 polymer ?
#
loop_
_entity_poly.entity_id
_entity_poly.type
_entity_poly.pdbx_seq_one_letter_code
_entity_poly.pdbx_strand_id
1 'polypeptide(L)'
;MMIPVPDGYGNIIAVALGAIPVLGFVHGIITSTKRKAAGIPYPHSYASIEQCKADPKADAFNCAQRAHTNFLENAPQTMLLTLIAGLKYPAATTLIGATWVVMRVLFLYGYVYSGQAAGAGRKYGGGFWFAQMALWGMTVFGVALPMMRTPASPF
;
A
#
# COMPACT_ATOMS: atom_id res chain seq x y z
N MET A 1 -9.50 -29.76 -10.66
CA MET A 1 -8.03 -29.67 -10.85
C MET A 1 -7.52 -28.64 -9.86
N MET A 2 -6.66 -29.03 -8.91
CA MET A 2 -6.07 -28.12 -7.93
C MET A 2 -4.80 -27.50 -8.52
N ILE A 3 -4.63 -26.19 -8.41
CA ILE A 3 -3.37 -25.52 -8.77
C ILE A 3 -2.36 -25.84 -7.65
N PRO A 4 -1.22 -26.48 -7.92
CA PRO A 4 -0.23 -26.77 -6.89
C PRO A 4 0.38 -25.46 -6.39
N VAL A 5 0.18 -25.14 -5.11
CA VAL A 5 0.74 -23.98 -4.42
C VAL A 5 1.37 -24.41 -3.09
N PRO A 6 2.34 -23.67 -2.55
CA PRO A 6 2.94 -23.99 -1.25
C PRO A 6 1.93 -24.00 -0.11
N ASP A 7 2.23 -24.75 0.94
CA ASP A 7 1.47 -24.68 2.19
C ASP A 7 1.46 -23.24 2.74
N GLY A 8 0.29 -22.81 3.23
CA GLY A 8 0.10 -21.46 3.75
C GLY A 8 -0.08 -20.37 2.68
N TYR A 9 -0.12 -20.70 1.39
CA TYR A 9 -0.35 -19.72 0.32
C TYR A 9 -1.71 -19.00 0.41
N GLY A 10 -2.69 -19.58 1.11
CA GLY A 10 -3.93 -18.89 1.47
C GLY A 10 -3.71 -17.59 2.23
N ASN A 11 -2.68 -17.52 3.10
CA ASN A 11 -2.33 -16.31 3.84
C ASN A 11 -1.74 -15.23 2.91
N ILE A 12 -0.99 -15.64 1.89
CA ILE A 12 -0.45 -14.75 0.85
C ILE A 12 -1.60 -14.08 0.10
N ILE A 13 -2.60 -14.87 -0.31
CA ILE A 13 -3.81 -14.36 -0.98
C ILE A 13 -4.60 -13.44 -0.03
N ALA A 14 -4.78 -13.84 1.23
CA ALA A 14 -5.50 -13.03 2.21
C ALA A 14 -4.84 -11.65 2.43
N VAL A 15 -3.50 -11.58 2.41
CA VAL A 15 -2.78 -10.29 2.48
C VAL A 15 -2.89 -9.53 1.16
N ALA A 16 -2.48 -10.13 0.05
CA ALA A 16 -2.35 -9.45 -1.24
C ALA A 16 -3.71 -9.04 -1.84
N LEU A 17 -4.70 -9.93 -1.79
CA LEU A 17 -6.01 -9.73 -2.43
C LEU A 17 -7.13 -9.47 -1.43
N GLY A 18 -6.89 -9.63 -0.13
CA GLY A 18 -7.82 -9.25 0.93
C GLY A 18 -7.44 -7.92 1.59
N ALA A 19 -6.43 -7.94 2.45
CA ALA A 19 -6.08 -6.81 3.31
C ALA A 19 -5.67 -5.55 2.54
N ILE A 20 -4.86 -5.67 1.49
CA ILE A 20 -4.42 -4.52 0.69
C ILE A 20 -5.62 -3.84 -0.03
N PRO A 21 -6.47 -4.54 -0.79
CA PRO A 21 -7.66 -3.92 -1.39
C PRO A 21 -8.62 -3.32 -0.37
N VAL A 22 -8.89 -4.01 0.74
CA VAL A 22 -9.73 -3.49 1.83
C VAL A 22 -9.19 -2.16 2.36
N LEU A 23 -7.88 -2.07 2.58
CA LEU A 23 -7.25 -0.82 3.00
C LEU A 23 -7.39 0.28 1.93
N GLY A 24 -7.29 -0.06 0.65
CA GLY A 24 -7.57 0.86 -0.46
C GLY A 24 -8.99 1.43 -0.42
N PHE A 25 -10.00 0.59 -0.14
CA PHE A 25 -11.38 1.05 0.06
C PHE A 25 -11.51 1.99 1.26
N VAL A 26 -10.85 1.68 2.38
CA VAL A 26 -10.82 2.56 3.56
C VAL A 26 -10.22 3.93 3.24
N HIS A 27 -9.10 3.97 2.51
CA HIS A 27 -8.52 5.22 2.01
C HIS A 27 -9.54 6.02 1.18
N GLY A 28 -10.24 5.36 0.25
CA GLY A 28 -11.29 5.98 -0.58
C GLY A 28 -12.46 6.57 0.21
N ILE A 29 -12.95 5.86 1.21
CA ILE A 29 -14.01 6.33 2.12
C ILE A 29 -13.53 7.58 2.86
N ILE A 30 -12.36 7.53 3.50
CA ILE A 30 -11.82 8.66 4.28
C ILE A 30 -11.64 9.90 3.41
N THR A 31 -11.00 9.74 2.24
CA THR A 31 -10.85 10.83 1.27
C THR A 31 -12.18 11.45 0.88
N SER A 32 -13.20 10.63 0.60
CA SER A 32 -14.53 11.10 0.20
C SER A 32 -15.23 11.86 1.34
N THR A 33 -15.15 11.35 2.57
CA THR A 33 -15.67 12.03 3.75
C THR A 33 -14.99 13.38 3.98
N LYS A 34 -13.66 13.44 3.86
CA LYS A 34 -12.90 14.69 4.04
C LYS A 34 -13.19 15.68 2.91
N ARG A 35 -13.32 15.23 1.66
CA ARG A 35 -13.75 16.06 0.52
C ARG A 35 -15.08 16.75 0.80
N LYS A 36 -16.07 15.95 1.22
CA LYS A 36 -17.42 16.47 1.54
C LYS A 36 -17.36 17.52 2.65
N ALA A 37 -16.58 17.25 3.70
CA ALA A 37 -16.43 18.18 4.82
C ALA A 37 -15.73 19.50 4.42
N ALA A 38 -14.81 19.45 3.46
CA ALA A 38 -14.09 20.60 2.92
C ALA A 38 -14.86 21.36 1.81
N GLY A 39 -16.01 20.84 1.38
CA GLY A 39 -16.82 21.48 0.32
C GLY A 39 -16.12 21.54 -1.05
N ILE A 40 -15.13 20.70 -1.32
CA ILE A 40 -14.36 20.74 -2.58
C ILE A 40 -15.12 20.02 -3.71
N PRO A 41 -15.60 20.75 -4.74
CA PRO A 41 -16.40 20.15 -5.80
C PRO A 41 -15.54 19.28 -6.73
N TYR A 42 -16.20 18.30 -7.36
CA TYR A 42 -15.61 17.60 -8.50
C TYR A 42 -15.56 18.55 -9.72
N PRO A 43 -14.57 18.43 -10.62
CA PRO A 43 -13.54 17.39 -10.72
C PRO A 43 -12.20 17.73 -10.02
N HIS A 44 -12.15 18.74 -9.14
CA HIS A 44 -10.88 19.15 -8.52
C HIS A 44 -10.28 18.01 -7.69
N SER A 45 -9.03 17.65 -7.99
CA SER A 45 -8.31 16.59 -7.29
C SER A 45 -7.89 17.00 -5.88
N TYR A 46 -7.54 18.27 -5.69
CA TYR A 46 -7.05 18.86 -4.45
C TYR A 46 -7.68 20.25 -4.24
N ALA A 47 -7.74 20.69 -2.99
CA ALA A 47 -7.97 22.08 -2.64
C ALA A 47 -6.74 22.95 -2.96
N SER A 48 -6.95 24.23 -3.27
CA SER A 48 -5.86 25.18 -3.50
C SER A 48 -5.10 25.53 -2.22
N ILE A 49 -3.92 26.12 -2.36
CA ILE A 49 -3.11 26.56 -1.20
C ILE A 49 -3.87 27.60 -0.37
N GLU A 50 -4.59 28.50 -1.03
CA GLU A 50 -5.41 29.54 -0.39
C GLU A 50 -6.55 28.91 0.42
N GLN A 51 -7.22 27.90 -0.15
CA GLN A 51 -8.27 27.15 0.54
C GLN A 51 -7.72 26.41 1.76
N CYS A 52 -6.56 25.76 1.66
CA CYS A 52 -5.90 25.10 2.79
C CYS A 52 -5.50 26.08 3.91
N LYS A 53 -5.07 27.30 3.55
CA LYS A 53 -4.75 28.35 4.53
C LYS A 53 -6.00 28.90 5.22
N ALA A 54 -7.12 28.96 4.50
CA ALA A 54 -8.37 29.53 4.99
C ALA A 54 -9.23 28.53 5.79
N ASP A 55 -9.22 27.25 5.41
CA ASP A 55 -10.00 26.18 6.06
C ASP A 55 -9.12 24.94 6.35
N PRO A 56 -8.88 24.61 7.63
CA PRO A 56 -8.16 23.40 8.01
C PRO A 56 -8.78 22.10 7.45
N LYS A 57 -10.07 22.08 7.11
CA LYS A 57 -10.72 20.92 6.48
C LYS A 57 -10.23 20.70 5.05
N ALA A 58 -9.93 21.77 4.32
CA ALA A 58 -9.37 21.69 2.98
C ALA A 58 -7.95 21.07 3.02
N ASP A 59 -7.14 21.45 4.01
CA ASP A 59 -5.84 20.82 4.22
C ASP A 59 -5.96 19.35 4.63
N ALA A 60 -6.90 19.01 5.51
CA ALA A 60 -7.19 17.63 5.88
C ALA A 60 -7.66 16.77 4.69
N PHE A 61 -8.43 17.36 3.76
CA PHE A 61 -8.78 16.71 2.50
C PHE A 61 -7.55 16.45 1.63
N ASN A 62 -6.67 17.45 1.44
CA ASN A 62 -5.44 17.28 0.68
C ASN A 62 -4.52 16.21 1.29
N CYS A 63 -4.42 16.13 2.61
CA CYS A 63 -3.69 15.09 3.31
C CYS A 63 -4.27 13.69 3.05
N ALA A 64 -5.59 13.52 3.17
CA ALA A 64 -6.27 12.26 2.88
C ALA A 64 -6.10 11.84 1.41
N GLN A 65 -6.26 12.79 0.48
CA GLN A 65 -6.06 12.57 -0.94
C GLN A 65 -4.62 12.14 -1.24
N ARG A 66 -3.61 12.82 -0.70
CA ARG A 66 -2.20 12.45 -0.92
C ARG A 66 -1.88 11.07 -0.35
N ALA A 67 -2.40 10.74 0.83
CA ALA A 67 -2.21 9.43 1.44
C ALA A 67 -2.83 8.32 0.57
N HIS A 68 -4.03 8.54 0.03
CA HIS A 68 -4.71 7.62 -0.86
C HIS A 68 -3.98 7.46 -2.20
N THR A 69 -3.61 8.55 -2.88
CA THR A 69 -2.86 8.46 -4.14
C THR A 69 -1.54 7.72 -3.92
N ASN A 70 -0.82 7.99 -2.82
CA ASN A 70 0.41 7.27 -2.53
C ASN A 70 0.18 5.77 -2.27
N PHE A 71 -0.96 5.40 -1.69
CA PHE A 71 -1.33 4.01 -1.52
C PHE A 71 -1.57 3.34 -2.87
N LEU A 72 -2.31 3.99 -3.78
CA LEU A 72 -2.59 3.48 -5.12
C LEU A 72 -1.32 3.36 -5.98
N GLU A 73 -0.33 4.26 -5.81
CA GLU A 73 0.99 4.16 -6.46
C GLU A 73 1.77 2.89 -6.04
N ASN A 74 1.51 2.36 -4.85
CA ASN A 74 2.32 1.28 -4.24
C ASN A 74 1.58 -0.05 -4.07
N ALA A 75 0.25 -0.04 -3.99
CA ALA A 75 -0.54 -1.24 -3.77
C ALA A 75 -0.37 -2.28 -4.89
N PRO A 76 -0.52 -1.93 -6.20
CA PRO A 76 -0.45 -2.94 -7.27
C PRO A 76 0.89 -3.67 -7.31
N GLN A 77 2.00 -2.92 -7.24
CA GLN A 77 3.33 -3.52 -7.20
C GLN A 77 3.53 -4.40 -5.96
N THR A 78 3.06 -3.96 -4.78
CA THR A 78 3.22 -4.73 -3.54
C THR A 78 2.41 -6.03 -3.59
N MET A 79 1.19 -5.99 -4.13
CA MET A 79 0.35 -7.18 -4.33
C MET A 79 1.06 -8.19 -5.23
N LEU A 80 1.60 -7.75 -6.37
CA LEU A 80 2.34 -8.61 -7.29
C LEU A 80 3.58 -9.22 -6.64
N LEU A 81 4.39 -8.41 -5.96
CA LEU A 81 5.58 -8.90 -5.26
C LEU A 81 5.22 -9.90 -4.16
N THR A 82 4.13 -9.67 -3.42
CA THR A 82 3.63 -10.57 -2.37
C THR A 82 3.19 -11.91 -2.95
N LEU A 83 2.47 -11.90 -4.08
CA LEU A 83 2.05 -13.13 -4.76
C LEU A 83 3.27 -13.93 -5.26
N ILE A 84 4.23 -13.28 -5.93
CA ILE A 84 5.38 -13.98 -6.52
C ILE A 84 6.37 -14.46 -5.45
N ALA A 85 6.75 -13.62 -4.48
CA ALA A 85 7.65 -14.02 -3.41
C ALA A 85 7.05 -15.16 -2.55
N GLY A 86 5.72 -15.15 -2.37
CA GLY A 86 4.99 -16.15 -1.60
C GLY A 86 5.04 -17.56 -2.19
N LEU A 87 5.32 -17.70 -3.49
CA LEU A 87 5.48 -19.01 -4.14
C LEU A 87 6.72 -19.76 -3.65
N LYS A 88 7.75 -19.04 -3.18
CA LYS A 88 8.99 -19.63 -2.67
C LYS A 88 9.16 -19.46 -1.16
N TYR A 89 8.67 -18.35 -0.60
CA TYR A 89 8.88 -17.97 0.79
C TYR A 89 7.56 -17.61 1.48
N PRO A 90 6.60 -18.54 1.65
CA PRO A 90 5.25 -18.22 2.12
C PRO A 90 5.24 -17.52 3.48
N ALA A 91 5.86 -18.10 4.52
CA ALA A 91 5.84 -17.52 5.87
C ALA A 91 6.47 -16.11 5.95
N ALA A 92 7.66 -15.93 5.37
CA ALA A 92 8.35 -14.65 5.36
C ALA A 92 7.56 -13.59 4.57
N THR A 93 7.00 -13.98 3.42
CA THR A 93 6.22 -13.06 2.58
C THR A 93 4.92 -12.63 3.26
N THR A 94 4.23 -13.54 3.95
CA THR A 94 3.04 -13.18 4.76
C THR A 94 3.39 -12.15 5.83
N LEU A 95 4.47 -12.37 6.59
CA LEU A 95 4.88 -11.45 7.65
C LEU A 95 5.25 -10.06 7.11
N ILE A 96 6.03 -10.01 6.02
CA ILE A 96 6.47 -8.74 5.43
C ILE A 96 5.29 -8.01 4.79
N GLY A 97 4.39 -8.72 4.08
CA GLY A 97 3.18 -8.14 3.50
C GLY A 97 2.23 -7.60 4.56
N ALA A 98 2.02 -8.33 5.66
CA ALA A 98 1.23 -7.84 6.80
C ALA A 98 1.88 -6.61 7.45
N THR A 99 3.20 -6.62 7.62
CA THR A 99 3.95 -5.46 8.11
C THR A 99 3.76 -4.25 7.21
N TRP A 100 3.81 -4.44 5.88
CA TRP A 100 3.54 -3.37 4.92
C TRP A 100 2.13 -2.79 5.14
N VAL A 101 1.10 -3.62 5.27
CA VAL A 101 -0.29 -3.18 5.55
C VAL A 101 -0.35 -2.34 6.84
N VAL A 102 0.25 -2.80 7.94
CA VAL A 102 0.29 -2.04 9.20
C VAL A 102 0.97 -0.68 9.00
N MET A 103 2.11 -0.64 8.32
CA MET A 103 2.79 0.62 8.02
C MET A 103 1.93 1.55 7.15
N ARG A 104 1.15 1.02 6.21
CA ARG A 104 0.22 1.82 5.42
C ARG A 104 -0.94 2.40 6.24
N VAL A 105 -1.45 1.65 7.22
CA VAL A 105 -2.44 2.17 8.20
C VAL A 105 -1.83 3.32 9.00
N LEU A 106 -0.60 3.17 9.51
CA LEU A 106 0.10 4.23 10.23
C LEU A 106 0.40 5.45 9.34
N PHE A 107 0.71 5.23 8.07
CA PHE A 107 0.96 6.29 7.09
C PHE A 107 -0.30 7.12 6.82
N LEU A 108 -1.43 6.45 6.60
CA LEU A 108 -2.74 7.07 6.46
C LEU A 108 -3.11 7.85 7.73
N TYR A 109 -2.98 7.22 8.89
CA TYR A 109 -3.27 7.85 10.17
C TYR A 109 -2.41 9.11 10.37
N GLY A 110 -1.11 8.96 10.11
CA GLY A 110 -0.13 10.03 10.19
C GLY A 110 -0.47 11.22 9.30
N TYR A 111 -0.92 10.99 8.06
CA TYR A 111 -1.36 12.08 7.19
C TYR A 111 -2.65 12.76 7.67
N VAL A 112 -3.64 11.97 8.09
CA VAL A 112 -5.03 12.48 8.23
C VAL A 112 -5.36 12.95 9.65
N TYR A 113 -4.77 12.34 10.68
CA TYR A 113 -5.21 12.52 12.07
C TYR A 113 -4.11 12.98 13.02
N SER A 114 -2.84 13.03 12.62
CA SER A 114 -1.75 13.40 13.52
C SER A 114 -1.68 14.89 13.87
N GLY A 115 -2.30 15.76 13.08
CA GLY A 115 -2.20 17.22 13.21
C GLY A 115 -0.81 17.79 12.90
N GLN A 116 0.12 16.97 12.42
CA GLN A 116 1.49 17.39 12.11
C GLN A 116 1.52 18.30 10.87
N ALA A 117 2.19 19.44 10.98
CA ALA A 117 2.32 20.40 9.91
C ALA A 117 2.98 19.80 8.65
N ALA A 118 2.58 20.29 7.47
CA ALA A 118 3.13 19.89 6.18
C ALA A 118 3.12 18.37 5.92
N GLY A 119 2.16 17.64 6.52
CA GLY A 119 2.05 16.19 6.38
C GLY A 119 3.20 15.41 7.00
N ALA A 120 3.94 15.98 7.96
CA ALA A 120 5.10 15.32 8.58
C ALA A 120 4.72 14.01 9.31
N GLY A 121 3.47 13.88 9.76
CA GLY A 121 2.94 12.67 10.38
C GLY A 121 3.01 11.42 9.49
N ARG A 122 3.13 11.59 8.16
CA ARG A 122 3.35 10.47 7.22
C ARG A 122 4.53 9.57 7.60
N LYS A 123 5.52 10.12 8.31
CA LYS A 123 6.72 9.42 8.76
C LYS A 123 6.38 8.25 9.70
N TYR A 124 5.23 8.29 10.40
CA TYR A 124 4.79 7.20 11.29
C TYR A 124 4.67 5.86 10.56
N GLY A 125 4.30 5.89 9.29
CA GLY A 125 4.23 4.70 8.44
C GLY A 125 5.32 4.62 7.37
N GLY A 126 6.32 5.51 7.39
CA GLY A 126 7.34 5.61 6.34
C GLY A 126 8.17 4.34 6.14
N GLY A 127 8.20 3.47 7.16
CA GLY A 127 8.88 2.17 7.11
C GLY A 127 8.30 1.18 6.09
N PHE A 128 7.14 1.46 5.48
CA PHE A 128 6.59 0.61 4.42
C PHE A 128 7.57 0.38 3.26
N TRP A 129 8.44 1.35 2.97
CA TRP A 129 9.47 1.22 1.93
C TRP A 129 10.44 0.07 2.21
N PHE A 130 10.82 -0.17 3.46
CA PHE A 130 11.71 -1.28 3.81
C PHE A 130 11.02 -2.63 3.58
N ALA A 131 9.75 -2.76 3.96
CA ALA A 131 8.97 -3.97 3.68
C ALA A 131 8.81 -4.20 2.17
N GLN A 132 8.56 -3.14 1.40
CA GLN A 132 8.42 -3.22 -0.06
C GLN A 132 9.75 -3.58 -0.75
N MET A 133 10.87 -3.00 -0.31
CA MET A 133 12.21 -3.37 -0.79
C MET A 133 12.55 -4.82 -0.48
N ALA A 134 12.17 -5.32 0.70
CA ALA A 134 12.37 -6.73 1.06
C ALA A 134 11.57 -7.66 0.13
N LEU A 135 10.28 -7.37 -0.12
CA LEU A 135 9.46 -8.13 -1.08
C LEU A 135 10.04 -8.09 -2.49
N TRP A 136 10.52 -6.92 -2.92
CA TRP A 136 11.19 -6.76 -4.20
C TRP A 136 12.46 -7.62 -4.29
N GLY A 137 13.32 -7.58 -3.27
CA GLY A 137 14.54 -8.38 -3.23
C GLY A 137 14.27 -9.89 -3.21
N MET A 138 13.27 -10.33 -2.44
CA MET A 138 12.81 -11.72 -2.42
C MET A 138 12.30 -12.17 -3.78
N THR A 139 11.58 -11.29 -4.49
CA THR A 139 11.09 -11.57 -5.84
C THR A 139 12.22 -11.65 -6.85
N VAL A 140 13.07 -10.61 -6.94
CA VAL A 140 14.10 -10.51 -7.98
C VAL A 140 15.24 -11.50 -7.74
N PHE A 141 15.85 -11.48 -6.56
CA PHE A 141 17.03 -12.31 -6.28
C PHE A 141 16.64 -13.69 -5.76
N GLY A 142 15.53 -13.78 -5.04
CA GLY A 142 15.07 -15.03 -4.44
C GLY A 142 14.31 -15.92 -5.42
N VAL A 143 13.52 -15.35 -6.35
CA VAL A 143 12.69 -16.11 -7.30
C VAL A 143 13.21 -16.00 -8.73
N ALA A 144 13.23 -14.79 -9.30
CA ALA A 144 13.51 -14.61 -10.73
C ALA A 144 14.94 -15.00 -11.13
N LEU A 145 15.95 -14.58 -10.37
CA LEU A 145 17.35 -14.85 -10.70
C LEU A 145 17.69 -16.36 -10.73
N PRO A 146 17.26 -17.19 -9.75
CA PRO A 146 17.38 -18.65 -9.84
C PRO A 146 16.66 -19.25 -11.05
N MET A 147 15.47 -18.75 -11.41
CA MET A 147 14.73 -19.24 -12.58
C MET A 147 15.49 -18.97 -13.88
N MET A 148 16.13 -17.81 -14.02
CA MET A 148 16.95 -17.48 -15.19
C MET A 148 18.24 -18.32 -15.30
N ARG A 149 18.74 -18.84 -14.18
CA ARG A 149 19.97 -19.65 -14.13
C ARG A 149 19.72 -21.14 -14.29
N THR A 150 18.49 -21.58 -14.05
CA THR A 150 18.09 -22.96 -14.33
C THR A 150 17.98 -23.11 -15.84
N PRO A 151 18.64 -24.11 -16.47
CA PRO A 151 18.43 -24.39 -17.88
C PRO A 151 16.93 -24.53 -18.15
N ALA A 152 16.44 -23.94 -19.25
CA ALA A 152 15.05 -24.11 -19.64
C ALA A 152 14.74 -25.61 -19.71
N SER A 153 13.64 -26.02 -19.09
CA SER A 153 13.08 -27.35 -19.23
C SER A 153 12.98 -27.69 -20.72
N PRO A 154 13.52 -28.83 -21.21
CA PRO A 154 13.29 -29.29 -22.57
C PRO A 154 11.87 -29.83 -22.78
N PHE A 155 11.06 -29.86 -21.72
CA PHE A 155 9.63 -30.17 -21.74
C PHE A 155 8.81 -28.89 -21.88
#